data_AF-A0A8D8FJH5-F1
#
_entry.id   AF-A0A8D8FJH5-F1
#
_cell.length_a   1.000
_cell.length_b   1.000
_cell.length_c   1.000
_cell.angle_alpha   90.00
_cell.angle_beta   90.00
_cell.angle_gamma   90.00
#
_symmetry.space_group_name_H-M   'P 1'
#
loop_
_entity.id
_entity.type
_entity.pdbx_description
1 polymer ?
#
loop_
_entity_poly.entity_id
_entity_poly.type
_entity_poly.pdbx_seq_one_letter_code
_entity_poly.pdbx_strand_id
1 'polypeptide(L)'
;MSHGETKDRIQAYDNLYNFEQEVVERVLTNTTLKDKPKLFFIQACKGSATMQHDATSVATNKNDMLKCYSTYEGTVSLRDTSLGTYFIQTLFTLIDEQGDKDVADLMILTRKRFKDDKVPQAPTDTSTLTKKFYFRDLK
;
A
#
# COMPACT_ATOMS: atom_id res chain seq x y z
N MET A 1 2.40 -7.58 6.46
CA MET A 1 0.98 -7.93 6.75
C MET A 1 0.79 -7.87 8.25
N SER A 2 -0.21 -7.14 8.74
CA SER A 2 -0.37 -6.89 10.17
C SER A 2 -1.83 -6.49 10.50
N HIS A 3 -2.20 -6.48 11.79
CA HIS A 3 -3.32 -5.65 12.22
C HIS A 3 -2.96 -4.17 12.06
N GLY A 4 -3.97 -3.33 11.93
CA GLY A 4 -3.78 -1.87 11.85
C GLY A 4 -4.96 -1.12 12.44
N GLU A 5 -4.70 0.11 12.81
CA GLU A 5 -5.65 1.04 13.40
C GLU A 5 -5.72 2.33 12.58
N THR A 6 -6.45 3.32 13.08
CA THR A 6 -6.55 4.65 12.49
C THR A 6 -5.19 5.35 12.47
N LYS A 7 -5.08 6.44 11.69
CA LYS A 7 -3.86 7.27 11.57
C LYS A 7 -2.62 6.48 11.10
N ASP A 8 -2.81 5.58 10.13
CA ASP A 8 -1.75 4.73 9.54
C ASP A 8 -0.92 3.96 10.59
N ARG A 9 -1.57 3.48 11.66
CA ARG A 9 -0.92 2.71 12.71
C ARG A 9 -0.92 1.22 12.39
N ILE A 10 0.22 0.56 12.55
CA ILE A 10 0.43 -0.86 12.28
C ILE A 10 0.91 -1.56 13.55
N GLN A 11 0.27 -2.69 13.89
CA GLN A 11 0.52 -3.46 15.10
C GLN A 11 1.68 -4.45 14.92
N ALA A 12 2.85 -4.17 15.49
CA ALA A 12 3.90 -5.17 15.62
C ALA A 12 3.64 -6.09 16.82
N TYR A 13 4.52 -7.07 17.03
CA TYR A 13 4.42 -8.01 18.16
C TYR A 13 4.50 -7.31 19.52
N ASP A 14 5.33 -6.26 19.59
CA ASP A 14 5.67 -5.50 20.79
C ASP A 14 4.79 -4.27 20.98
N ASN A 15 4.57 -3.48 19.92
CA ASN A 15 3.85 -2.21 20.03
C ASN A 15 3.17 -1.78 18.73
N LEU A 16 2.39 -0.71 18.81
CA LEU A 16 1.72 -0.06 17.70
C LEU A 16 2.57 1.10 17.17
N TYR A 17 2.91 1.06 15.89
CA TYR A 17 3.81 2.03 15.25
C TYR A 17 3.08 2.85 14.18
N ASN A 18 3.43 4.13 14.04
CA ASN A 18 2.93 4.95 12.93
C ASN A 18 3.73 4.64 11.66
N PHE A 19 3.09 4.08 10.64
CA PHE A 19 3.77 3.65 9.42
C PHE A 19 4.42 4.81 8.66
N GLU A 20 3.78 5.98 8.64
CA GLU A 20 4.32 7.15 7.94
C GLU A 20 5.65 7.58 8.56
N GLN A 21 5.65 7.85 9.86
CA GLN A 21 6.82 8.37 10.57
C GLN A 21 7.93 7.33 10.70
N GLU A 22 7.56 6.08 11.01
CA GLU A 22 8.54 5.06 11.37
C GLU A 22 9.11 4.33 10.15
N VAL A 23 8.36 4.22 9.05
CA VAL A 23 8.80 3.49 7.85
C VAL A 23 8.99 4.43 6.67
N VAL A 24 7.95 5.17 6.28
CA VAL A 24 7.97 5.95 5.04
C VAL A 24 9.03 7.06 5.10
N GLU A 25 9.01 7.88 6.14
CA GLU A 25 9.97 8.99 6.28
C GLU A 25 11.43 8.49 6.37
N ARG A 26 11.67 7.35 7.04
CA ARG A 26 13.01 6.74 7.10
C ARG A 26 13.50 6.23 5.76
N VAL A 27 12.60 5.68 4.94
CA VAL A 27 12.94 5.25 3.58
C VAL A 27 13.17 6.45 2.67
N LEU A 28 12.39 7.52 2.80
CA LEU A 28 12.52 8.73 1.97
C LEU A 28 13.80 9.52 2.26
N THR A 29 14.27 9.50 3.50
CA THR A 29 15.53 10.15 3.90
C THR A 29 16.79 9.34 3.55
N ASN A 30 16.64 8.10 3.07
CA ASN A 30 17.77 7.28 2.65
C ASN A 30 18.34 7.77 1.30
N THR A 31 19.55 8.31 1.36
CA THR A 31 20.24 8.88 0.19
C THR A 31 20.58 7.84 -0.89
N THR A 32 20.78 6.58 -0.54
CA THR A 32 21.03 5.49 -1.51
C THR A 32 19.79 5.11 -2.32
N LEU A 33 18.61 5.53 -1.86
CA LEU A 33 17.31 5.35 -2.51
C LEU A 33 16.80 6.63 -3.21
N LYS A 34 17.65 7.66 -3.32
CA LYS A 34 17.30 8.88 -4.05
C LYS A 34 16.99 8.55 -5.52
N ASP A 35 15.93 9.17 -6.04
CA ASP A 35 15.46 9.04 -7.44
C ASP A 35 15.10 7.60 -7.85
N LYS A 36 14.93 6.70 -6.87
CA LYS A 36 14.47 5.32 -7.07
C LYS A 36 13.02 5.18 -6.59
N PRO A 37 12.18 4.42 -7.33
CA PRO A 37 10.80 4.18 -6.93
C PRO A 37 10.75 3.40 -5.61
N LYS A 38 9.99 3.91 -4.64
CA LYS A 38 9.72 3.26 -3.35
C LYS A 38 8.27 2.80 -3.31
N LEU A 39 8.07 1.48 -3.43
CA LEU A 39 6.74 0.88 -3.43
C LEU A 39 6.46 0.26 -2.06
N PHE A 40 5.32 0.61 -1.47
CA PHE A 40 4.84 0.05 -0.21
C PHE A 40 3.49 -0.66 -0.45
N PHE A 41 3.42 -1.95 -0.14
CA PHE A 41 2.18 -2.73 -0.19
C PHE A 41 1.73 -3.06 1.24
N ILE A 42 0.71 -2.35 1.70
CA ILE A 42 0.25 -2.38 3.07
C ILE A 42 -1.04 -3.18 3.18
N GLN A 43 -0.91 -4.38 3.74
CA GLN A 43 -2.02 -5.17 4.23
C GLN A 43 -2.17 -4.92 5.73
N ALA A 44 -3.10 -4.03 6.08
CA ALA A 44 -3.51 -3.72 7.45
C ALA A 44 -4.92 -3.12 7.44
N CYS A 45 -5.67 -3.29 8.53
CA CYS A 45 -6.92 -2.54 8.72
C CYS A 45 -6.60 -1.05 8.92
N LYS A 46 -7.52 -0.15 8.55
CA LYS A 46 -7.34 1.31 8.73
C LYS A 46 -8.16 1.92 9.88
N GLY A 47 -8.72 1.10 10.78
CA GLY A 47 -9.55 1.54 11.92
C GLY A 47 -10.77 2.40 11.53
N SER A 48 -11.54 2.93 12.49
CA SER A 48 -12.72 3.79 12.24
C SER A 48 -12.31 5.22 11.84
N ALA A 49 -12.80 5.72 10.70
CA ALA A 49 -12.39 7.01 10.14
C ALA A 49 -12.71 8.21 11.07
N THR A 50 -11.73 8.63 11.87
CA THR A 50 -11.70 9.95 12.51
C THR A 50 -10.60 10.75 11.82
N MET A 51 -10.98 11.55 10.82
CA MET A 51 -10.05 12.44 10.13
C MET A 51 -9.61 13.55 11.08
N GLN A 52 -8.33 13.56 11.45
CA GLN A 52 -7.70 14.66 12.16
C GLN A 52 -6.45 15.05 11.38
N HIS A 53 -6.43 16.28 10.85
CA HIS A 53 -5.27 16.83 10.17
C HIS A 53 -4.21 17.22 11.20
N ASP A 54 -3.31 16.29 11.52
CA ASP A 54 -2.08 16.61 12.24
C ASP A 54 -1.02 16.98 11.19
N ALA A 55 -0.89 18.28 10.92
CA ALA A 55 0.17 18.80 10.05
C ALA A 55 1.53 18.48 10.69
N THR A 56 2.21 17.46 10.17
CA THR A 56 3.60 17.17 10.55
C THR A 56 4.53 17.92 9.58
N SER A 57 5.55 18.58 10.13
CA SER A 57 6.51 19.43 9.44
C SER A 57 7.03 18.82 8.13
N VAL A 58 6.84 19.57 7.04
CA VAL A 58 7.47 19.50 5.70
C VAL A 58 8.40 18.30 5.52
N ALA A 59 7.87 17.19 5.03
CA ALA A 59 8.70 16.06 4.62
C ALA A 59 9.64 16.49 3.49
N THR A 60 10.92 16.20 3.67
CA THR A 60 11.97 16.53 2.73
C THR A 60 11.94 15.47 1.62
N ASN A 61 11.28 15.78 0.50
CA ASN A 61 11.25 14.99 -0.75
C ASN A 61 10.33 13.74 -0.76
N LYS A 62 9.00 13.94 -0.81
CA LYS A 62 7.99 12.88 -1.08
C LYS A 62 7.83 12.57 -2.58
N ASN A 63 8.93 12.41 -3.31
CA ASN A 63 8.88 11.99 -4.72
C ASN A 63 9.22 10.51 -4.88
N ASP A 64 8.79 9.94 -6.00
CA ASP A 64 9.08 8.57 -6.43
C ASP A 64 8.57 7.50 -5.45
N MET A 65 7.37 7.70 -4.92
CA MET A 65 6.76 6.74 -3.99
C MET A 65 5.36 6.31 -4.44
N LEU A 66 5.05 5.04 -4.23
CA LEU A 66 3.71 4.48 -4.34
C LEU A 66 3.35 3.76 -3.03
N LYS A 67 2.19 4.05 -2.47
CA LYS A 67 1.59 3.28 -1.37
C LYS A 67 0.32 2.61 -1.87
N CYS A 68 0.20 1.31 -1.66
CA CYS A 68 -1.00 0.54 -1.98
C CYS A 68 -1.53 -0.08 -0.69
N TYR A 69 -2.73 0.31 -0.27
CA TYR A 69 -3.41 -0.28 0.87
C TYR A 69 -4.44 -1.30 0.42
N SER A 70 -4.55 -2.39 1.17
CA SER A 70 -5.52 -3.45 0.90
C SER A 70 -6.98 -2.99 1.02
N THR A 71 -7.26 -1.97 1.83
CA THR A 71 -8.61 -1.54 2.18
C THR A 71 -8.70 0.00 2.22
N TYR A 72 -9.92 0.53 2.17
CA TYR A 72 -10.19 1.96 2.32
C TYR A 72 -10.15 2.36 3.81
N GLU A 73 -10.02 3.65 4.09
CA GLU A 73 -10.10 4.15 5.47
C GLU A 73 -11.45 3.82 6.09
N GLY A 74 -11.47 3.33 7.34
CA GLY A 74 -12.74 2.91 7.94
C GLY A 74 -13.08 1.43 7.74
N THR A 75 -12.41 0.69 6.85
CA THR A 75 -12.81 -0.69 6.50
C THR A 75 -11.81 -1.76 6.97
N VAL A 76 -12.33 -2.97 7.19
CA VAL A 76 -11.55 -4.13 7.63
C VAL A 76 -10.76 -4.70 6.45
N SER A 77 -9.60 -5.29 6.75
CA SER A 77 -8.81 -6.02 5.78
C SER A 77 -8.99 -7.53 5.99
N LEU A 78 -9.47 -8.23 4.96
CA LEU A 78 -9.77 -9.66 5.03
C LEU A 78 -8.51 -10.51 4.86
N ARG A 79 -8.41 -11.59 5.65
CA ARG A 79 -7.36 -12.60 5.56
C ARG A 79 -7.98 -13.99 5.63
N ASP A 80 -7.74 -14.80 4.60
CA ASP A 80 -7.94 -16.23 4.67
C ASP A 80 -6.72 -16.85 5.37
N THR A 81 -6.96 -17.73 6.35
CA THR A 81 -5.90 -18.37 7.15
C THR A 81 -5.16 -19.46 6.40
N SER A 82 -5.76 -20.01 5.34
CA SER A 82 -5.21 -21.09 4.52
C SER A 82 -4.60 -20.58 3.21
N LEU A 83 -5.21 -19.58 2.57
CA LEU A 83 -4.79 -19.07 1.26
C LEU A 83 -3.96 -17.78 1.36
N GLY A 84 -4.04 -17.06 2.47
CA GLY A 84 -3.44 -15.73 2.62
C GLY A 84 -4.44 -14.61 2.34
N THR A 85 -3.96 -13.37 2.15
CA THR A 85 -4.87 -12.23 1.95
C THR A 85 -5.25 -12.08 0.49
N TYR A 86 -6.54 -11.91 0.22
CA TYR A 86 -7.06 -11.81 -1.13
C TYR A 86 -6.39 -10.65 -1.90
N PHE A 87 -6.12 -9.52 -1.23
CA PHE A 87 -5.37 -8.40 -1.82
C PHE A 87 -3.98 -8.78 -2.35
N ILE A 88 -3.17 -9.43 -1.52
CA ILE A 88 -1.79 -9.77 -1.90
C ILE A 88 -1.81 -10.84 -2.99
N GLN A 89 -2.68 -11.85 -2.86
CA GLN A 89 -2.82 -12.86 -3.90
C GLN A 89 -3.22 -12.24 -5.24
N THR A 90 -4.32 -11.47 -5.27
CA THR A 90 -4.82 -10.86 -6.52
C THR A 90 -3.78 -9.95 -7.16
N LEU A 91 -3.13 -9.08 -6.38
CA LEU A 91 -2.15 -8.14 -6.92
C LEU A 91 -0.94 -8.87 -7.52
N PHE A 92 -0.38 -9.84 -6.80
CA PHE A 92 0.82 -10.54 -7.29
C PHE A 92 0.51 -11.51 -8.44
N THR A 93 -0.68 -12.12 -8.46
CA THR A 93 -1.14 -12.86 -9.66
C THR A 93 -1.22 -11.94 -10.87
N LEU A 94 -1.77 -10.73 -10.74
CA LEU A 94 -1.82 -9.76 -11.84
C LEU A 94 -0.43 -9.27 -12.25
N ILE A 95 0.51 -9.11 -11.32
CA ILE A 95 1.91 -8.78 -11.61
C ILE A 95 2.57 -9.91 -12.43
N ASP A 96 2.32 -11.17 -12.07
CA ASP A 96 2.90 -12.31 -12.77
C ASP A 96 2.31 -12.48 -14.18
N GLU A 97 1.00 -12.27 -14.34
CA GLU A 97 0.29 -12.39 -15.61
C GLU A 97 0.49 -11.18 -16.54
N GLN A 98 0.59 -9.97 -15.99
CA GLN A 98 0.51 -8.69 -16.72
C GLN A 98 1.58 -7.69 -16.28
N GLY A 99 2.76 -8.19 -15.90
CA GLY A 99 3.87 -7.35 -15.40
C GLY A 99 4.43 -6.33 -16.41
N ASP A 100 3.97 -6.37 -17.67
CA ASP A 100 4.23 -5.38 -18.71
C ASP A 100 3.27 -4.17 -18.65
N LYS A 101 2.31 -4.16 -17.72
CA LYS A 101 1.47 -2.99 -17.41
C LYS A 101 2.09 -2.12 -16.32
N ASP A 102 1.74 -0.84 -16.37
CA ASP A 102 2.11 0.10 -15.31
C ASP A 102 1.43 -0.31 -13.98
N VAL A 103 2.11 -0.10 -12.86
CA VAL A 103 1.57 -0.45 -11.53
C VAL A 103 0.22 0.23 -11.23
N ALA A 104 -0.04 1.43 -11.75
CA ALA A 104 -1.34 2.08 -11.58
C ALA A 104 -2.45 1.30 -12.30
N ASP A 105 -2.17 0.78 -13.50
CA ASP A 105 -3.09 -0.07 -14.25
C ASP A 105 -3.34 -1.40 -13.52
N LEU A 106 -2.29 -2.01 -12.95
CA LEU A 106 -2.41 -3.22 -12.14
C LEU A 106 -3.29 -3.01 -10.90
N MET A 107 -3.21 -1.84 -10.25
CA MET A 107 -4.10 -1.48 -9.13
C MET A 107 -5.56 -1.29 -9.57
N ILE A 108 -5.80 -0.75 -10.77
CA ILE A 108 -7.15 -0.69 -11.36
C ILE A 108 -7.71 -2.09 -11.60
N LEU A 109 -6.91 -2.99 -12.18
CA LEU A 109 -7.29 -4.38 -12.41
C LEU A 109 -7.55 -5.13 -11.10
N THR A 110 -6.73 -4.87 -10.07
CA THR A 110 -6.92 -5.41 -8.73
C THR A 110 -8.29 -5.01 -8.18
N ARG A 111 -8.62 -3.69 -8.19
CA ARG A 111 -9.95 -3.21 -7.76
C ARG A 111 -11.08 -3.79 -8.60
N LYS A 112 -10.89 -3.93 -9.91
CA LYS A 112 -11.87 -4.57 -10.79
C LYS A 112 -12.15 -6.01 -10.35
N ARG A 113 -11.11 -6.78 -10.00
CA ARG A 113 -11.28 -8.16 -9.52
C ARG A 113 -12.03 -8.22 -8.19
N PHE A 114 -11.72 -7.33 -7.25
CA PHE A 114 -12.49 -7.21 -5.99
C PHE A 114 -13.97 -6.95 -6.24
N LYS A 115 -14.29 -6.05 -7.20
CA LYS A 115 -15.67 -5.74 -7.58
C LYS A 115 -16.37 -6.94 -8.22
N ASP A 116 -15.71 -7.59 -9.18
CA ASP A 116 -16.27 -8.70 -9.95
C ASP A 116 -16.51 -9.93 -9.04
N ASP A 117 -15.57 -10.21 -8.12
CA ASP A 117 -15.65 -11.33 -7.16
C ASP A 117 -16.46 -10.98 -5.90
N LYS A 118 -17.04 -9.76 -5.85
CA LYS A 118 -17.87 -9.25 -4.74
C LYS A 118 -17.18 -9.29 -3.37
N VAL A 119 -15.88 -9.06 -3.36
CA VAL A 119 -15.09 -8.98 -2.13
C VAL A 119 -15.42 -7.66 -1.43
N PRO A 120 -15.88 -7.65 -0.17
CA PRO A 120 -16.31 -6.44 0.53
C PRO A 120 -15.12 -5.66 1.08
N GLN A 121 -14.19 -5.31 0.20
CA GLN A 121 -12.96 -4.58 0.50
C GLN A 121 -12.59 -3.76 -0.74
N ALA A 122 -12.04 -2.56 -0.54
CA ALA A 122 -11.67 -1.66 -1.62
C ALA A 122 -10.19 -1.28 -1.51
N PRO A 123 -9.29 -1.91 -2.27
CA PRO A 123 -7.89 -1.52 -2.30
C PRO A 123 -7.70 -0.09 -2.80
N THR A 124 -6.84 0.67 -2.13
CA THR A 124 -6.53 2.06 -2.46
C THR A 124 -5.06 2.24 -2.77
N ASP A 125 -4.72 3.29 -3.51
CA ASP A 125 -3.34 3.67 -3.74
C ASP A 125 -3.14 5.19 -3.68
N THR A 126 -1.93 5.60 -3.34
CA THR A 126 -1.47 7.00 -3.36
C THR A 126 -0.09 7.02 -3.98
N SER A 127 0.05 7.81 -5.05
CA SER A 127 1.27 7.85 -5.86
C SER A 127 1.87 9.25 -5.95
N THR A 128 3.19 9.29 -5.92
CA THR A 128 4.07 10.42 -6.23
C THR A 128 5.16 9.99 -7.22
N LEU A 129 4.95 8.86 -7.90
CA LEU A 129 5.85 8.37 -8.94
C LEU A 129 5.91 9.39 -10.08
N THR A 130 7.13 9.71 -10.52
CA THR A 130 7.36 10.64 -11.65
C THR A 130 7.41 9.93 -13.00
N LYS A 131 7.45 8.60 -12.99
CA LYS A 131 7.55 7.73 -14.16
C LYS A 131 6.64 6.52 -13.98
N LYS A 132 6.27 5.89 -15.09
CA LYS A 132 5.62 4.58 -15.08
C LYS A 132 6.56 3.55 -14.47
N PHE A 133 5.99 2.57 -13.78
CA PHE A 133 6.71 1.49 -13.14
C PHE A 133 6.17 0.15 -13.62
N TYR A 134 7.03 -0.63 -14.27
CA TYR A 134 6.70 -1.94 -14.82
C TYR A 134 7.46 -3.02 -14.04
N PHE A 135 6.75 -4.01 -13.49
CA PHE A 135 7.40 -5.08 -12.71
C PHE A 135 8.22 -6.02 -13.58
N ARG A 136 7.93 -6.10 -14.88
CA ARG A 136 8.73 -6.87 -15.83
C ARG A 136 10.18 -6.38 -15.91
N ASP A 137 10.43 -5.10 -15.63
CA ASP A 137 11.79 -4.51 -15.65
C ASP A 137 12.67 -5.01 -14.48
N LEU A 138 12.08 -5.72 -13.50
CA LEU A 138 12.79 -6.29 -12.36
C LEU A 138 13.32 -7.72 -12.61
N LYS A 139 12.97 -8.34 -13.75
CA LYS A 139 13.36 -9.71 -14.11
C LYS A 139 14.66 -9.76 -14.89
#